data_AF-A0A1G6GXQ3-F1
#
_entry.id   AF-A0A1G6GXQ3-F1
#
_cell.length_a   1.000
_cell.length_b   1.000
_cell.length_c   1.000
_cell.angle_alpha   90.00
_cell.angle_beta   90.00
_cell.angle_gamma   90.00
#
_symmetry.space_group_name_H-M   'P 1'
#
loop_
_entity.id
_entity.type
_entity.pdbx_description
1 polymer ?
#
loop_
_entity_poly.entity_id
_entity_poly.type
_entity_poly.pdbx_seq_one_letter_code
_entity_poly.pdbx_strand_id
1 'polypeptide(L)'
;MASFWNKLFGNEEKPTSAQTAKDRLKVIVASEQGLGRRLSQDKINQMKKEILQVVSRYVRGVDEDHIQMSVRSEANIEMLEMNINLPEDR
;
A
#
# COMPACT_ATOMS: atom_id res chain seq x y z
N MET A 1 8.98 -13.05 -14.96
CA MET A 1 8.52 -11.72 -14.48
C MET A 1 7.00 -11.51 -14.56
N ALA A 2 6.27 -12.04 -15.56
CA ALA A 2 4.80 -11.89 -15.65
C ALA A 2 4.01 -12.49 -14.46
N SER A 3 4.55 -13.52 -13.80
CA SER A 3 3.91 -14.18 -12.65
C SER A 3 3.90 -13.34 -11.36
N PHE A 4 4.74 -12.32 -11.23
CA PHE A 4 4.79 -11.47 -10.03
C PHE A 4 3.64 -10.45 -10.03
N TRP A 5 3.46 -9.76 -11.16
CA TRP A 5 2.38 -8.78 -11.34
C TRP A 5 0.99 -9.43 -11.22
N ASN A 6 0.81 -10.63 -11.79
CA ASN A 6 -0.45 -11.35 -11.68
C ASN A 6 -0.76 -11.86 -10.26
N LYS A 7 0.22 -12.00 -9.36
CA LYS A 7 -0.03 -12.34 -7.94
C LYS A 7 -0.36 -11.12 -7.09
N LEU A 8 0.11 -9.94 -7.49
CA LEU A 8 -0.08 -8.69 -6.76
C LEU A 8 -1.33 -7.91 -7.19
N PHE A 9 -1.71 -8.02 -8.46
CA PHE A 9 -2.84 -7.33 -9.08
C PHE A 9 -3.83 -8.28 -9.76
N GLY A 10 -3.64 -9.59 -9.62
CA GLY A 10 -4.57 -10.59 -10.14
C GLY A 10 -5.88 -10.53 -9.39
N ASN A 11 -6.96 -10.26 -10.12
CA ASN A 11 -8.36 -10.16 -9.68
C ASN A 11 -8.68 -10.96 -8.41
N GLU A 12 -8.86 -10.27 -7.29
CA GLU A 12 -9.90 -10.66 -6.33
C GLU A 12 -11.24 -10.59 -7.10
N GLU A 13 -12.03 -11.65 -7.03
CA GLU A 13 -13.32 -11.76 -7.71
C GLU A 13 -14.14 -10.48 -7.54
N LYS A 14 -14.50 -9.84 -8.66
CA LYS A 14 -15.29 -8.59 -8.66
C LYS A 14 -16.62 -8.87 -7.94
N PRO A 15 -16.90 -8.24 -6.78
CA PRO A 15 -18.21 -8.40 -6.16
C PRO A 15 -19.27 -7.84 -7.11
N THR A 16 -20.31 -8.64 -7.33
CA THR A 16 -21.45 -8.30 -8.19
C THR A 16 -22.18 -7.09 -7.64
N SER A 17 -22.08 -5.98 -8.37
CA SER A 17 -23.09 -4.95 -8.56
C SER A 17 -24.11 -4.77 -7.42
N ALA A 18 -23.73 -4.04 -6.36
CA ALA A 18 -24.55 -3.13 -5.56
C ALA A 18 -23.84 -2.90 -4.21
N GLN A 19 -23.75 -1.65 -3.78
CA GLN A 19 -23.13 -1.20 -2.53
C GLN A 19 -21.58 -1.17 -2.50
N THR A 20 -21.04 -0.07 -3.04
CA THR A 20 -19.96 0.67 -2.35
C THR A 20 -18.63 -0.06 -2.19
N ALA A 21 -17.98 -0.42 -3.29
CA ALA A 21 -16.54 -0.69 -3.22
C ALA A 21 -15.84 0.65 -2.92
N LYS A 22 -15.42 0.85 -1.67
CA LYS A 22 -14.53 1.96 -1.32
C LYS A 22 -13.26 1.81 -2.14
N ASP A 23 -12.86 2.86 -2.84
CA ASP A 23 -11.63 2.85 -3.60
C ASP A 23 -10.43 2.61 -2.65
N ARG A 24 -9.48 1.78 -3.09
CA ARG A 24 -8.28 1.44 -2.31
C ARG A 24 -7.04 1.68 -3.15
N LEU A 25 -6.06 2.36 -2.58
CA LEU A 25 -4.73 2.49 -3.18
C LEU A 25 -3.79 1.47 -2.52
N LYS A 26 -3.09 0.70 -3.35
CA LYS A 26 -2.07 -0.26 -2.92
C LYS A 26 -0.71 0.15 -3.46
N VAL A 27 0.26 0.37 -2.56
CA VAL A 27 1.66 0.68 -2.90
C VAL A 27 2.55 -0.45 -2.39
N ILE A 28 3.39 -0.98 -3.27
CA ILE A 28 4.29 -2.09 -2.94
C ILE A 28 5.71 -1.69 -3.34
N VAL A 29 6.62 -1.73 -2.37
CA VAL A 29 8.05 -1.53 -2.59
C VAL A 29 8.74 -2.86 -2.30
N ALA A 30 9.37 -3.45 -3.30
CA ALA A 30 10.11 -4.71 -3.17
C ALA A 30 11.58 -4.50 -3.52
N SER A 31 12.49 -5.12 -2.76
CA SER A 31 13.93 -5.06 -3.00
C SER A 31 14.59 -6.39 -2.66
N GLU A 32 15.50 -6.83 -3.53
CA GLU A 32 16.39 -7.97 -3.31
C GLU A 32 17.55 -7.64 -2.35
N GLN A 33 17.80 -6.35 -2.11
CA GLN A 33 18.77 -5.88 -1.13
C GLN A 33 18.04 -5.42 0.12
N GLY A 34 18.44 -5.94 1.30
CA GLY A 34 17.73 -5.77 2.57
C GLY A 34 17.22 -4.35 2.86
N LEU A 35 15.95 -4.09 2.55
CA LEU A 35 15.15 -2.96 2.98
C LEU A 35 15.11 -2.86 4.51
N GLY A 36 14.87 -3.92 5.27
CA GLY A 36 14.86 -3.98 6.72
C GLY A 36 16.21 -3.66 7.39
N ARG A 37 17.33 -3.81 6.65
CA ARG A 37 18.65 -3.33 7.11
C ARG A 37 18.89 -1.84 6.81
N ARG A 38 18.23 -1.28 5.78
CA ARG A 38 18.43 0.11 5.31
C ARG A 38 17.34 1.09 5.78
N LEU A 39 16.14 0.56 6.04
CA LEU A 39 14.95 1.25 6.50
C LEU A 39 14.78 0.96 7.98
N SER A 40 15.33 1.85 8.82
CA SER A 40 14.96 1.88 10.22
C SER A 40 13.45 2.11 10.35
N GLN A 41 12.89 1.75 11.50
CA GLN A 41 11.48 2.01 11.81
C GLN A 41 11.13 3.49 11.62
N ASP A 42 12.05 4.42 11.92
CA ASP A 42 11.86 5.85 11.72
C ASP A 42 11.69 6.23 10.24
N LYS A 43 12.50 5.65 9.34
CA LYS A 43 12.36 5.88 7.89
C LYS A 43 11.06 5.33 7.35
N ILE A 44 10.63 4.17 7.86
CA ILE A 44 9.34 3.56 7.53
C ILE A 44 8.20 4.50 7.95
N ASN A 45 8.26 5.04 9.16
CA ASN A 45 7.29 6.02 9.66
C ASN A 45 7.32 7.32 8.86
N GLN A 46 8.50 7.78 8.44
CA GLN A 46 8.64 8.97 7.59
C GLN A 46 8.00 8.76 6.21
N MET A 47 8.27 7.63 5.54
CA MET A 47 7.64 7.30 4.26
C MET A 47 6.11 7.23 4.39
N LYS A 48 5.58 6.68 5.49
CA LYS A 48 4.13 6.69 5.77
C LYS A 48 3.57 8.12 5.73
N LYS A 49 4.23 9.06 6.40
CA LYS A 49 3.82 10.47 6.44
C LYS A 49 3.94 11.15 5.08
N GLU A 50 5.01 10.90 4.34
CA GLU A 50 5.23 11.48 3.01
C GLU A 50 4.17 10.99 2.02
N ILE A 51 3.87 9.69 2.01
CA ILE A 51 2.82 9.13 1.14
C ILE A 51 1.45 9.67 1.54
N LEU A 52 1.14 9.77 2.83
CA LEU A 52 -0.10 10.39 3.31
C LEU A 52 -0.22 11.84 2.83
N GLN A 53 0.85 12.63 2.91
CA GLN A 53 0.86 14.01 2.43
C GLN A 53 0.65 14.12 0.92
N VAL A 54 1.13 13.14 0.15
CA VAL A 54 0.89 13.13 -1.30
C VAL A 54 -0.57 12.76 -1.57
N VAL A 55 -1.09 11.70 -0.95
CA VAL A 55 -2.47 11.24 -1.16
C VAL A 55 -3.48 12.29 -0.73
N SER A 56 -3.27 12.95 0.42
CA SER A 56 -4.18 13.98 0.94
C SER A 56 -4.27 15.24 0.06
N ARG A 57 -3.31 15.47 -0.85
CA ARG A 57 -3.41 16.54 -1.86
C ARG A 57 -4.44 16.23 -2.95
N TYR A 58 -4.73 14.95 -3.19
CA TYR A 58 -5.61 14.51 -4.27
C TYR A 58 -6.92 13.90 -3.76
N VAL A 59 -6.94 13.37 -2.53
CA VAL A 59 -8.12 12.76 -1.92
C VAL A 59 -8.37 13.40 -0.55
N ARG A 60 -9.57 13.97 -0.37
CA ARG A 60 -9.93 14.66 0.88
C ARG A 60 -10.28 13.65 1.96
N GLY A 61 -9.99 13.99 3.21
CA GLY A 61 -10.40 13.18 4.37
C GLY A 61 -9.57 11.92 4.62
N VAL A 62 -8.46 11.71 3.90
CA VAL A 62 -7.50 10.64 4.20
C VAL A 62 -6.61 11.08 5.38
N ASP A 63 -6.48 10.20 6.37
CA ASP A 63 -5.63 10.39 7.55
C ASP A 63 -4.75 9.15 7.80
N GLU A 64 -4.00 9.15 8.91
CA GLU A 64 -3.08 8.06 9.26
C GLU A 64 -3.76 6.72 9.56
N ASP A 65 -5.04 6.73 9.97
CA ASP A 65 -5.83 5.55 10.32
C ASP A 65 -6.35 4.84 9.05
N HIS A 66 -6.44 5.57 7.95
CA HIS A 66 -6.76 5.01 6.63
C HIS A 66 -5.58 4.23 6.02
N ILE A 67 -4.37 4.36 6.57
CA ILE A 67 -3.15 3.75 6.03
C ILE A 67 -2.68 2.58 6.89
N GLN A 68 -2.67 1.41 6.28
CA GLN A 68 -2.09 0.19 6.83
C GLN A 68 -0.78 -0.11 6.12
N MET A 69 0.25 -0.49 6.87
CA MET A 69 1.56 -0.80 6.31
C MET A 69 2.11 -2.08 6.93
N SER A 70 2.69 -2.94 6.11
CA SER A 70 3.30 -4.19 6.53
C SER A 70 4.63 -4.42 5.83
N VAL A 71 5.59 -4.98 6.56
CA VAL A 71 6.87 -5.45 6.00
C VAL A 71 6.83 -6.97 5.96
N ARG A 72 7.10 -7.56 4.80
CA ARG A 72 7.22 -9.00 4.58
C ARG A 72 8.60 -9.31 4.03
N SER A 73 9.12 -10.49 4.34
CA SER A 73 10.36 -11.01 3.76
C SER A 73 10.08 -12.39 3.19
N GLU A 74 10.30 -12.56 1.88
CA GLU A 74 10.06 -13.81 1.16
C GLU A 74 11.21 -14.06 0.17
N ALA A 75 11.85 -15.23 0.25
CA ALA A 75 12.87 -15.67 -0.73
C ALA A 75 13.97 -14.64 -1.04
N ASN A 76 14.51 -13.97 -0.01
CA ASN A 76 15.51 -12.88 -0.09
C ASN A 76 15.01 -11.54 -0.65
N ILE A 77 13.70 -11.42 -0.88
CA ILE A 77 13.06 -10.17 -1.25
C ILE A 77 12.35 -9.65 -0.01
N GLU A 78 12.69 -8.43 0.39
CA GLU A 78 11.92 -7.70 1.38
C GLU A 78 10.90 -6.81 0.68
N MET A 79 9.71 -6.75 1.25
CA MET A 79 8.54 -6.10 0.67
C MET A 79 7.89 -5.20 1.71
N LEU A 80 7.74 -3.93 1.39
CA LEU A 80 6.91 -2.99 2.11
C LEU A 80 5.58 -2.85 1.34
N GLU A 81 4.50 -3.29 1.96
CA GLU A 81 3.14 -3.16 1.43
C GLU A 81 2.41 -2.08 2.22
N MET A 82 1.81 -1.14 1.49
CA MET A 82 0.95 -0.09 2.03
C MET A 82 -0.42 -0.16 1.37
N ASN A 83 -1.46 -0.24 2.21
CA ASN A 83 -2.85 -0.25 1.81
C ASN A 83 -3.53 1.01 2.36
N ILE A 84 -4.14 1.79 1.49
CA ILE A 84 -4.84 3.03 1.84
C ILE A 84 -6.29 2.89 1.46
N ASN A 85 -7.18 2.94 2.45
CA ASN A 85 -8.61 2.98 2.21
C ASN A 85 -9.01 4.42 1.93
N LEU A 86 -9.49 4.72 0.73
CA LEU A 86 -9.95 6.05 0.41
C LEU A 86 -11.35 6.28 1.00
N PRO A 87 -11.58 7.39 1.70
CA PRO A 87 -12.93 7.78 2.08
C PRO A 87 -13.71 8.16 0.81
N GLU A 88 -15.04 8.04 0.88
CA GLU A 88 -15.90 8.55 -0.19
C GLU A 88 -15.82 10.08 -0.22
N ASP A 89 -15.66 10.64 -1.42
CA ASP A 89 -15.85 12.07 -1.63
C ASP A 89 -17.29 12.42 -1.27
N ARG A 90 -17.49 13.13 -0.15
CA ARG A 90 -18.75 13.80 0.15
C ARG A 90 -18.82 15.16 -0.51
#